data_AF-A0A934R3X4-F1
#
_entry.id   AF-A0A934R3X4-F1
#
_cell.length_a   1.000
_cell.length_b   1.000
_cell.length_c   1.000
_cell.angle_alpha   90.00
_cell.angle_beta   90.00
_cell.angle_gamma   90.00
#
_symmetry.space_group_name_H-M   'P 1'
#
loop_
_entity.id
_entity.type
_entity.pdbx_description
1 polymer ?
#
loop_
_entity_poly.entity_id
_entity_poly.type
_entity_poly.pdbx_seq_one_letter_code
_entity_poly.pdbx_strand_id
1 'polypeptide(L)'
;MKNLPSLIVAAISLAAPSLASGASVIVNEINAAGTTTPGDWFELVVVGNGTAGSTVDMRGWSVRIDNAGTTNVGFFTLSNASYWSNVLAGTILTFHEDNTAGGGFDSAINTVNNFTTLGWAHTNIYIGDATYVNTSGPGYDGSFPIDQTNTQVAIFDASSALVFGPAGENHVGYVGSGVGSGEIFKLEANPSPSITLTSPYNDGSTSTFGAPNQWSSGANTQDFSAYIVPEPSSALLGCVALLGLARRRR
;
A
#
# COMPACT_ATOMS: atom_id res chain seq x y z
N MET A 1 -19.31 -50.81 38.51
CA MET A 1 -18.71 -49.96 37.47
C MET A 1 -19.57 -48.71 37.36
N LYS A 2 -19.08 -47.56 37.83
CA LYS A 2 -19.82 -46.29 37.90
C LYS A 2 -19.55 -45.48 36.62
N ASN A 3 -20.61 -45.09 35.92
CA ASN A 3 -20.54 -44.24 34.74
C ASN A 3 -20.11 -42.81 35.14
N LEU A 4 -19.06 -42.29 34.52
CA LEU A 4 -18.67 -40.88 34.58
C LEU A 4 -19.45 -40.10 33.50
N PRO A 5 -19.99 -38.90 33.79
CA PRO A 5 -20.64 -38.09 32.78
C PRO A 5 -19.59 -37.35 31.95
N SER A 6 -19.75 -37.38 30.62
CA SER A 6 -18.94 -36.61 29.67
C SER A 6 -19.14 -35.12 29.91
N LEU A 7 -18.07 -34.42 30.29
CA LEU A 7 -18.04 -32.98 30.41
C LEU A 7 -17.99 -32.37 29.00
N ILE A 8 -19.11 -31.82 28.53
CA ILE A 8 -19.13 -31.02 27.30
C ILE A 8 -18.53 -29.65 27.67
N VAL A 9 -17.29 -29.41 27.25
CA VAL A 9 -16.69 -28.07 27.30
C VAL A 9 -17.20 -27.30 26.09
N ALA A 10 -18.22 -26.45 26.32
CA ALA A 10 -18.62 -25.47 25.33
C ALA A 10 -17.53 -24.38 25.27
N ALA A 11 -16.76 -24.36 24.18
CA ALA A 11 -15.87 -23.24 23.89
C ALA A 11 -16.74 -22.02 23.56
N ILE A 12 -16.91 -21.13 24.55
CA ILE A 12 -17.48 -19.80 24.32
C ILE A 12 -16.43 -19.01 23.54
N SER A 13 -16.57 -18.98 22.21
CA SER A 13 -15.85 -18.05 21.36
C SER A 13 -16.34 -16.65 21.69
N LEU A 14 -15.63 -15.96 22.58
CA LEU A 14 -15.75 -14.53 22.75
C LEU A 14 -15.34 -13.88 21.42
N ALA A 15 -16.33 -13.47 20.62
CA ALA A 15 -16.07 -12.59 19.50
C ALA A 15 -15.45 -11.32 20.06
N ALA A 16 -14.15 -11.13 19.83
CA ALA A 16 -13.50 -9.87 20.11
C ALA A 16 -14.27 -8.79 19.33
N PRO A 17 -14.56 -7.63 19.94
CA PRO A 17 -15.18 -6.53 19.22
C PRO A 17 -14.32 -6.22 18.00
N SER A 18 -14.92 -6.26 16.80
CA SER A 18 -14.25 -5.82 15.58
C SER A 18 -13.90 -4.35 15.78
N LEU A 19 -12.61 -4.07 15.99
CA LEU A 19 -12.09 -2.72 15.81
C LEU A 19 -12.58 -2.24 14.44
N ALA A 20 -13.07 -1.00 14.36
CA ALA A 20 -13.36 -0.39 13.07
C ALA A 20 -12.15 -0.65 12.15
N SER A 21 -12.37 -1.37 11.06
CA SER A 21 -11.28 -1.78 10.18
C SER A 21 -10.59 -0.52 9.69
N GLY A 22 -9.36 -0.29 10.14
CA GLY A 22 -8.51 0.74 9.57
C GLY A 22 -8.34 0.52 8.07
N ALA A 23 -7.82 1.54 7.37
CA ALA A 23 -7.54 1.41 5.95
C ALA A 23 -6.52 0.29 5.72
N SER A 24 -6.72 -0.52 4.69
CA SER A 24 -5.79 -1.61 4.32
C SER A 24 -4.74 -1.17 3.29
N VAL A 25 -4.97 -0.02 2.65
CA VAL A 25 -4.03 0.69 1.76
C VAL A 25 -4.20 2.18 2.01
N ILE A 26 -3.10 2.92 2.05
CA ILE A 26 -3.09 4.37 2.32
C ILE A 26 -2.27 5.09 1.24
N VAL A 27 -2.53 6.39 1.05
CA VAL A 27 -1.68 7.26 0.23
C VAL A 27 -0.40 7.55 1.00
N ASN A 28 0.75 7.39 0.36
CA ASN A 28 2.06 7.64 0.96
C ASN A 28 2.67 8.96 0.50
N GLU A 29 2.61 9.21 -0.80
CA GLU A 29 3.30 10.30 -1.46
C GLU A 29 2.57 10.67 -2.76
N ILE A 30 2.52 11.95 -3.13
CA ILE A 30 2.00 12.44 -4.42
C ILE A 30 2.98 13.51 -4.94
N ASN A 31 3.44 13.33 -6.18
CA ASN A 31 4.33 14.27 -6.84
C ASN A 31 3.56 15.42 -7.50
N ALA A 32 3.37 16.54 -6.79
CA ALA A 32 2.75 17.74 -7.35
C ALA A 32 3.69 18.56 -8.26
N ALA A 33 4.94 18.12 -8.46
CA ALA A 33 5.97 18.92 -9.13
C ALA A 33 5.94 18.87 -10.67
N GLY A 34 5.08 18.05 -11.29
CA GLY A 34 4.77 18.03 -12.74
C GLY A 34 5.94 17.92 -13.73
N THR A 35 7.18 17.67 -13.27
CA THR A 35 8.40 17.79 -14.09
C THR A 35 9.51 16.79 -13.74
N THR A 36 9.25 15.83 -12.85
CA THR A 36 10.25 14.80 -12.49
C THR A 36 10.03 13.54 -13.30
N THR A 37 11.09 12.87 -13.75
CA THR A 37 11.01 11.52 -14.31
C THR A 37 10.67 10.55 -13.17
N PRO A 38 9.69 9.64 -13.32
CA PRO A 38 9.04 9.14 -14.56
C PRO A 38 7.69 9.79 -14.93
N GLY A 39 7.60 11.11 -14.91
CA GLY A 39 6.37 11.87 -15.20
C GLY A 39 5.58 12.15 -13.94
N ASP A 40 4.26 12.19 -14.06
CA ASP A 40 3.39 12.26 -12.89
C ASP A 40 3.40 10.91 -12.17
N TRP A 41 3.42 10.93 -10.84
CA TRP A 41 3.41 9.72 -10.04
C TRP A 41 2.87 9.95 -8.63
N PHE A 42 2.43 8.86 -8.02
CA PHE A 42 2.06 8.82 -6.61
C PHE A 42 2.39 7.44 -6.04
N GLU A 43 2.41 7.38 -4.71
CA GLU A 43 2.69 6.18 -3.95
C GLU A 43 1.58 5.83 -2.99
N LEU A 44 1.36 4.54 -2.86
CA LEU A 44 0.53 3.94 -1.84
C LEU A 44 1.37 3.04 -0.93
N VAL A 45 0.95 2.87 0.32
CA VAL A 45 1.44 1.76 1.16
C VAL A 45 0.32 0.77 1.42
N VAL A 46 0.57 -0.50 1.15
CA VAL A 46 -0.29 -1.59 1.62
C VAL A 46 -0.01 -1.82 3.08
N VAL A 47 -0.99 -1.55 3.96
CA VAL A 47 -0.84 -1.69 5.42
C VAL A 47 -1.58 -2.89 5.99
N GLY A 48 -2.45 -3.52 5.18
CA GLY A 48 -3.20 -4.72 5.55
C GLY A 48 -4.00 -4.52 6.82
N ASN A 49 -3.91 -5.49 7.74
CA ASN A 49 -4.48 -5.37 9.08
C ASN A 49 -3.45 -4.86 10.11
N GLY A 50 -2.29 -4.37 9.66
CA GLY A 50 -1.22 -3.86 10.52
C GLY A 50 -0.28 -4.93 11.09
N THR A 51 -0.45 -6.21 10.72
CA THR A 51 0.42 -7.30 11.19
C THR A 51 1.37 -7.79 10.11
N ALA A 52 2.60 -8.14 10.51
CA ALA A 52 3.56 -8.84 9.65
C ALA A 52 2.94 -10.07 8.95
N GLY A 53 3.25 -10.22 7.67
CA GLY A 53 2.77 -11.35 6.85
C GLY A 53 1.32 -11.23 6.38
N SER A 54 0.58 -10.20 6.78
CA SER A 54 -0.77 -9.96 6.25
C SER A 54 -0.70 -9.53 4.79
N THR A 55 -1.70 -9.92 4.00
CA THR A 55 -1.81 -9.58 2.58
C THR A 55 -3.15 -8.91 2.29
N VAL A 56 -3.20 -8.19 1.17
CA VAL A 56 -4.42 -7.59 0.62
C VAL A 56 -4.63 -8.12 -0.80
N ASP A 57 -5.86 -8.56 -1.08
CA ASP A 57 -6.31 -8.85 -2.45
C ASP A 57 -6.84 -7.55 -3.06
N MET A 58 -6.06 -7.00 -3.97
CA MET A 58 -6.30 -5.71 -4.63
C MET A 58 -6.84 -5.88 -6.06
N ARG A 59 -7.18 -7.10 -6.50
CA ARG A 59 -7.72 -7.32 -7.84
C ARG A 59 -9.05 -6.58 -8.01
N GLY A 60 -9.19 -5.84 -9.10
CA GLY A 60 -10.40 -5.07 -9.38
C GLY A 60 -10.56 -3.79 -8.54
N TRP A 61 -9.61 -3.47 -7.66
CA TRP A 61 -9.60 -2.18 -6.96
C TRP A 61 -9.37 -1.05 -7.95
N SER A 62 -9.81 0.16 -7.61
CA SER A 62 -9.61 1.33 -8.46
C SER A 62 -8.95 2.48 -7.73
N VAL A 63 -8.24 3.29 -8.50
CA VAL A 63 -7.67 4.56 -8.04
C VAL A 63 -8.31 5.67 -8.85
N ARG A 64 -8.74 6.71 -8.15
CA ARG A 64 -9.28 7.94 -8.71
C ARG A 64 -8.36 9.10 -8.35
N ILE A 65 -8.13 9.96 -9.33
CA ILE A 65 -7.39 11.20 -9.20
C ILE A 65 -8.37 12.35 -9.44
N ASP A 66 -8.39 13.28 -8.51
CA ASP A 66 -9.14 14.53 -8.57
C ASP A 66 -8.11 15.67 -8.68
N ASN A 67 -8.37 16.69 -9.49
CA ASN A 67 -7.46 17.83 -9.66
C ASN A 67 -8.24 19.11 -10.04
N ALA A 68 -7.77 20.28 -9.61
CA ALA A 68 -8.40 21.58 -9.82
C ALA A 68 -9.87 21.64 -9.35
N GLY A 69 -10.22 20.85 -8.32
CA GLY A 69 -11.60 20.68 -7.85
C GLY A 69 -12.50 19.87 -8.80
N THR A 70 -11.95 19.34 -9.88
CA THR A 70 -12.63 18.43 -10.80
C THR A 70 -12.37 17.00 -10.35
N THR A 71 -13.44 16.23 -10.15
CA THR A 71 -13.34 14.84 -9.75
C THR A 71 -13.11 13.94 -10.95
N ASN A 72 -12.42 12.82 -10.72
CA ASN A 72 -12.27 11.74 -11.70
C ASN A 72 -11.61 12.19 -13.02
N VAL A 73 -10.56 13.00 -12.91
CA VAL A 73 -9.70 13.44 -14.02
C VAL A 73 -8.61 12.43 -14.37
N GLY A 74 -8.41 11.44 -13.50
CA GLY A 74 -7.68 10.21 -13.78
C GLY A 74 -8.35 9.04 -13.07
N PHE A 75 -8.50 7.91 -13.75
CA PHE A 75 -9.12 6.73 -13.16
C PHE A 75 -8.58 5.46 -13.80
N PHE A 76 -8.17 4.50 -12.98
CA PHE A 76 -7.80 3.18 -13.47
C PHE A 76 -8.18 2.09 -12.47
N THR A 77 -8.26 0.86 -12.95
CA THR A 77 -8.57 -0.32 -12.15
C THR A 77 -7.39 -1.29 -12.18
N LEU A 78 -7.04 -1.88 -11.05
CA LEU A 78 -6.05 -2.95 -10.98
C LEU A 78 -6.62 -4.21 -11.66
N SER A 79 -5.79 -4.85 -12.48
CA SER A 79 -6.18 -6.02 -13.26
C SER A 79 -6.41 -7.26 -12.38
N ASN A 80 -6.71 -8.39 -13.02
CA ASN A 80 -6.77 -9.70 -12.35
C ASN A 80 -5.41 -10.41 -12.25
N ALA A 81 -4.29 -9.70 -12.44
CA ALA A 81 -2.96 -10.28 -12.29
C ALA A 81 -2.79 -10.99 -10.93
N SER A 82 -2.09 -12.12 -10.93
CA SER A 82 -1.86 -12.92 -9.71
C SER A 82 -1.07 -12.15 -8.65
N TYR A 83 -0.26 -11.17 -9.04
CA TYR A 83 0.43 -10.29 -8.12
C TYR A 83 -0.55 -9.57 -7.17
N TRP A 84 -1.65 -9.05 -7.70
CA TRP A 84 -2.63 -8.29 -6.92
C TRP A 84 -3.41 -9.13 -5.92
N SER A 85 -3.40 -10.46 -6.02
CA SER A 85 -4.21 -11.29 -5.12
C SER A 85 -3.65 -11.39 -3.71
N ASN A 86 -2.37 -11.08 -3.50
CA ASN A 86 -1.67 -11.26 -2.22
C ASN A 86 -0.56 -10.22 -2.03
N VAL A 87 -0.86 -8.93 -2.18
CA VAL A 87 0.15 -7.89 -1.93
C VAL A 87 0.43 -7.82 -0.44
N LEU A 88 1.70 -7.98 -0.04
CA LEU A 88 2.09 -8.06 1.36
C LEU A 88 2.00 -6.68 2.03
N ALA A 89 1.53 -6.62 3.27
CA ALA A 89 1.59 -5.41 4.08
C ALA A 89 3.04 -4.97 4.30
N GLY A 90 3.30 -3.68 4.16
CA GLY A 90 4.62 -3.06 4.06
C GLY A 90 5.11 -2.81 2.63
N THR A 91 4.35 -3.23 1.60
CA THR A 91 4.70 -2.91 0.21
C THR A 91 4.38 -1.45 -0.12
N ILE A 92 5.38 -0.71 -0.60
CA ILE A 92 5.24 0.59 -1.26
C ILE A 92 4.93 0.33 -2.74
N LEU A 93 3.82 0.87 -3.23
CA LEU A 93 3.38 0.79 -4.61
C LEU A 93 3.50 2.16 -5.27
N THR A 94 4.39 2.32 -6.23
CA THR A 94 4.49 3.54 -7.04
C THR A 94 3.77 3.35 -8.36
N PHE A 95 2.86 4.26 -8.69
CA PHE A 95 2.18 4.31 -9.99
C PHE A 95 2.62 5.56 -10.74
N HIS A 96 2.99 5.40 -12.01
CA HIS A 96 3.55 6.47 -12.84
C HIS A 96 3.19 6.32 -14.33
N GLU A 97 3.39 7.40 -15.09
CA GLU A 97 2.93 7.54 -16.48
C GLU A 97 3.94 7.15 -17.56
N ASP A 98 5.24 7.21 -17.30
CA ASP A 98 6.25 7.00 -18.34
C ASP A 98 6.92 5.64 -18.20
N ASN A 99 6.80 4.82 -19.24
CA ASN A 99 7.62 3.61 -19.37
C ASN A 99 9.05 3.96 -19.82
N THR A 100 9.93 2.95 -19.95
CA THR A 100 11.33 3.22 -20.33
C THR A 100 11.48 3.84 -21.73
N ALA A 101 10.56 3.58 -22.66
CA ALA A 101 10.56 4.24 -23.97
C ALA A 101 10.14 5.72 -23.90
N GLY A 102 9.29 6.08 -22.93
CA GLY A 102 8.91 7.46 -22.59
C GLY A 102 9.91 8.19 -21.71
N GLY A 103 10.96 7.52 -21.23
CA GLY A 103 12.00 8.08 -20.37
C GLY A 103 11.83 7.76 -18.88
N GLY A 104 10.79 7.03 -18.49
CA GLY A 104 10.57 6.54 -17.12
C GLY A 104 10.95 5.07 -16.92
N PHE A 105 10.09 4.30 -16.25
CA PHE A 105 10.39 2.93 -15.80
C PHE A 105 9.33 1.93 -16.25
N ASP A 106 9.72 0.80 -16.82
CA ASP A 106 8.77 -0.30 -17.03
C ASP A 106 8.26 -0.85 -15.67
N SER A 107 7.11 -1.52 -15.68
CA SER A 107 6.58 -2.17 -14.48
C SER A 107 7.56 -3.22 -13.94
N ALA A 108 7.81 -3.17 -12.64
CA ALA A 108 8.69 -4.11 -11.97
C ALA A 108 8.16 -4.40 -10.56
N ILE A 109 7.97 -5.69 -10.29
CA ILE A 109 7.43 -6.17 -9.03
C ILE A 109 8.56 -6.47 -8.06
N ASN A 110 8.45 -6.00 -6.81
CA ASN A 110 9.43 -6.22 -5.75
C ASN A 110 10.86 -5.84 -6.16
N THR A 111 11.01 -4.66 -6.80
CA THR A 111 12.30 -4.05 -7.18
C THR A 111 13.24 -3.97 -5.98
N VAL A 112 12.67 -3.73 -4.80
CA VAL A 112 13.31 -3.90 -3.50
C VAL A 112 12.48 -4.86 -2.66
N ASN A 113 13.13 -5.75 -1.92
CA ASN A 113 12.46 -6.65 -0.98
C ASN A 113 13.28 -6.76 0.32
N ASN A 114 12.85 -6.03 1.34
CA ASN A 114 13.48 -5.98 2.67
C ASN A 114 12.53 -6.49 3.76
N PHE A 115 11.56 -7.35 3.46
CA PHE A 115 10.58 -7.82 4.45
C PHE A 115 11.22 -8.54 5.63
N THR A 116 12.39 -9.17 5.45
CA THR A 116 13.07 -9.92 6.52
C THR A 116 13.83 -9.05 7.50
N THR A 117 14.22 -7.84 7.09
CA THR A 117 15.11 -6.97 7.86
C THR A 117 14.48 -5.64 8.23
N LEU A 118 13.70 -5.04 7.33
CA LEU A 118 13.13 -3.70 7.48
C LEU A 118 11.60 -3.67 7.35
N GLY A 119 10.98 -4.76 6.89
CA GLY A 119 9.52 -4.88 6.80
C GLY A 119 8.88 -4.21 5.58
N TRP A 120 9.66 -3.82 4.57
CA TRP A 120 9.10 -3.17 3.38
C TRP A 120 9.65 -3.73 2.07
N ALA A 121 8.90 -3.50 1.00
CA ALA A 121 9.30 -3.77 -0.36
C ALA A 121 8.80 -2.63 -1.26
N HIS A 122 9.35 -2.54 -2.47
CA HIS A 122 8.90 -1.59 -3.48
C HIS A 122 8.44 -2.32 -4.73
N THR A 123 7.30 -1.90 -5.26
CA THR A 123 6.83 -2.29 -6.58
C THR A 123 6.49 -1.04 -7.36
N ASN A 124 6.99 -0.97 -8.59
CA ASN A 124 6.79 0.14 -9.51
C ASN A 124 5.88 -0.31 -10.65
N ILE A 125 4.81 0.43 -10.93
CA ILE A 125 3.83 0.09 -11.94
C ILE A 125 3.70 1.25 -12.93
N TYR A 126 4.06 0.97 -14.19
CA TYR A 126 3.65 1.81 -15.31
C TYR A 126 2.16 1.60 -15.55
N ILE A 127 1.35 2.65 -15.48
CA ILE A 127 -0.10 2.51 -15.60
C ILE A 127 -0.60 2.08 -16.99
N GLY A 128 0.21 2.25 -18.03
CA GLY A 128 -0.11 1.73 -19.37
C GLY A 128 0.20 0.23 -19.54
N ASP A 129 0.76 -0.43 -18.52
CA ASP A 129 0.98 -1.87 -18.54
C ASP A 129 -0.33 -2.62 -18.27
N ALA A 130 -0.96 -3.06 -19.37
CA ALA A 130 -2.21 -3.83 -19.36
C ALA A 130 -2.13 -5.14 -18.57
N THR A 131 -0.93 -5.62 -18.22
CA THR A 131 -0.74 -6.77 -17.33
C THR A 131 -1.28 -6.45 -15.95
N TYR A 132 -1.01 -5.25 -15.43
CA TYR A 132 -1.29 -4.87 -14.04
C TYR A 132 -2.44 -3.89 -13.90
N VAL A 133 -2.72 -3.09 -14.93
CA VAL A 133 -3.71 -2.02 -14.87
C VAL A 133 -4.66 -2.12 -16.05
N ASN A 134 -5.93 -1.81 -15.81
CA ASN A 134 -6.92 -1.53 -16.83
C ASN A 134 -7.28 -0.04 -16.78
N THR A 135 -6.93 0.67 -17.84
CA THR A 135 -7.20 2.10 -18.00
C THR A 135 -8.44 2.40 -18.85
N SER A 136 -9.26 1.39 -19.18
CA SER A 136 -10.51 1.58 -19.93
C SER A 136 -11.64 2.24 -19.13
N GLY A 137 -11.33 2.76 -17.94
CA GLY A 137 -12.30 3.41 -17.05
C GLY A 137 -12.64 4.84 -17.47
N PRO A 138 -13.72 5.41 -16.93
CA PRO A 138 -14.12 6.79 -17.24
C PRO A 138 -13.09 7.78 -16.70
N GLY A 139 -12.67 8.75 -17.52
CA GLY A 139 -11.80 9.84 -17.09
C GLY A 139 -10.29 9.61 -17.28
N TYR A 140 -9.87 8.45 -17.81
CA TYR A 140 -8.51 8.28 -18.31
C TYR A 140 -8.44 8.68 -19.78
N ASP A 141 -7.70 9.74 -20.09
CA ASP A 141 -7.51 10.25 -21.45
C ASP A 141 -6.11 9.97 -22.01
N GLY A 142 -5.34 9.11 -21.32
CA GLY A 142 -3.94 8.82 -21.63
C GLY A 142 -2.97 9.37 -20.58
N SER A 143 -3.45 10.20 -19.65
CA SER A 143 -2.69 10.73 -18.53
C SER A 143 -3.57 10.83 -17.26
N PHE A 144 -2.94 11.04 -16.12
CA PHE A 144 -3.53 11.59 -14.93
C PHE A 144 -2.87 12.95 -14.63
N PRO A 145 -3.64 14.04 -14.57
CA PRO A 145 -3.07 15.35 -14.26
C PRO A 145 -2.74 15.40 -12.76
N ILE A 146 -1.47 15.25 -12.40
CA ILE A 146 -0.98 15.51 -11.04
C ILE A 146 -0.14 16.79 -11.09
N ASP A 147 -0.67 17.84 -10.49
CA ASP A 147 0.01 19.13 -10.39
C ASP A 147 -0.32 19.83 -9.07
N GLN A 148 0.23 21.03 -8.92
CA GLN A 148 0.02 21.94 -7.78
C GLN A 148 -1.37 22.58 -7.70
N THR A 149 -2.37 22.09 -8.44
CA THR A 149 -3.70 22.68 -8.51
C THR A 149 -4.75 21.89 -7.73
N ASN A 150 -4.39 21.41 -6.55
CA ASN A 150 -5.26 20.63 -5.66
C ASN A 150 -5.41 19.15 -6.04
N THR A 151 -4.32 18.50 -6.42
CA THR A 151 -4.37 17.07 -6.71
C THR A 151 -4.70 16.26 -5.46
N GLN A 152 -5.63 15.31 -5.58
CA GLN A 152 -5.98 14.34 -4.55
C GLN A 152 -6.16 12.93 -5.14
N VAL A 153 -5.79 11.91 -4.35
CA VAL A 153 -5.87 10.49 -4.71
C VAL A 153 -6.84 9.78 -3.78
N ALA A 154 -7.79 9.03 -4.35
CA ALA A 154 -8.73 8.17 -3.62
C ALA A 154 -8.61 6.71 -4.10
N ILE A 155 -8.72 5.77 -3.16
CA ILE A 155 -8.57 4.33 -3.37
C ILE A 155 -9.90 3.66 -3.06
N PHE A 156 -10.37 2.80 -3.96
CA PHE A 156 -11.60 2.05 -3.80
C PHE A 156 -11.34 0.55 -3.97
N ASP A 157 -12.04 -0.26 -3.19
CA ASP A 157 -11.99 -1.71 -3.34
C ASP A 157 -12.77 -2.20 -4.57
N ALA A 158 -12.75 -3.52 -4.80
CA ALA A 158 -13.45 -4.15 -5.93
C ALA A 158 -14.99 -4.01 -5.88
N SER A 159 -15.56 -3.63 -4.74
CA SER A 159 -16.99 -3.34 -4.57
C SER A 159 -17.28 -1.83 -4.68
N SER A 160 -16.30 -1.04 -5.11
CA SER A 160 -16.34 0.43 -5.17
C SER A 160 -16.49 1.10 -3.80
N ALA A 161 -16.20 0.41 -2.70
CA ALA A 161 -16.18 1.02 -1.39
C ALA A 161 -14.86 1.79 -1.19
N LEU A 162 -14.95 2.99 -0.63
CA LEU A 162 -13.78 3.82 -0.34
C LEU A 162 -12.92 3.14 0.72
N VAL A 163 -11.66 2.88 0.38
CA VAL A 163 -10.65 2.33 1.28
C VAL A 163 -9.89 3.44 1.99
N PHE A 164 -9.44 4.45 1.23
CA PHE A 164 -8.73 5.61 1.74
C PHE A 164 -8.83 6.79 0.77
N GLY A 165 -8.68 8.01 1.28
CA GLY A 165 -8.73 9.23 0.48
C GLY A 165 -10.12 9.89 0.44
N PRO A 166 -10.29 10.94 -0.39
CA PRO A 166 -9.23 11.56 -1.18
C PRO A 166 -8.18 12.23 -0.28
N ALA A 167 -6.91 11.94 -0.52
CA ALA A 167 -5.77 12.51 0.20
C ALA A 167 -4.88 13.28 -0.78
N GLY A 168 -4.35 14.41 -0.36
CA GLY A 168 -3.59 15.31 -1.22
C GLY A 168 -3.77 16.76 -0.78
N GLU A 169 -3.64 17.69 -1.72
CA GLU A 169 -3.82 19.11 -1.43
C GLU A 169 -5.25 19.44 -1.01
N ASN A 170 -5.40 20.29 0.02
CA ASN A 170 -6.69 20.78 0.51
C ASN A 170 -7.70 19.69 0.92
N HIS A 171 -7.22 18.50 1.29
CA HIS A 171 -8.05 17.46 1.88
C HIS A 171 -8.35 17.72 3.37
N VAL A 172 -9.39 17.06 3.91
CA VAL A 172 -9.82 17.24 5.31
C VAL A 172 -8.69 16.87 6.28
N GLY A 173 -8.22 17.85 7.06
CA GLY A 173 -7.14 17.64 8.04
C GLY A 173 -5.78 18.17 7.60
N TYR A 174 -5.60 18.50 6.32
CA TYR A 174 -4.42 19.21 5.86
C TYR A 174 -4.44 20.66 6.33
N VAL A 175 -3.38 21.08 7.03
CA VAL A 175 -3.23 22.43 7.57
C VAL A 175 -2.28 23.30 6.74
N GLY A 176 -1.65 22.73 5.70
CA GLY A 176 -0.79 23.46 4.78
C GLY A 176 -1.59 24.35 3.82
N SER A 177 -0.93 25.36 3.24
CA SER A 177 -1.55 26.33 2.32
C SER A 177 -1.63 25.88 0.86
N GLY A 178 -1.26 24.63 0.58
CA GLY A 178 -1.11 24.04 -0.75
C GLY A 178 0.14 23.17 -0.81
N VAL A 179 0.39 22.52 -1.95
CA VAL A 179 1.68 21.89 -2.28
C VAL A 179 2.10 22.57 -3.58
N GLY A 180 3.27 23.20 -3.58
CA GLY A 180 3.79 23.95 -4.71
C GLY A 180 4.29 23.05 -5.83
N SER A 181 4.55 23.65 -7.00
CA SER A 181 5.01 22.95 -8.23
C SER A 181 6.43 22.36 -8.16
N GLY A 182 7.05 22.35 -6.98
CA GLY A 182 8.34 21.72 -6.71
C GLY A 182 8.31 20.90 -5.42
N GLU A 183 7.11 20.68 -4.89
CA GLU A 183 6.87 20.05 -3.60
C GLU A 183 6.12 18.74 -3.79
N ILE A 184 6.18 17.94 -2.74
CA ILE A 184 5.63 16.61 -2.66
C ILE A 184 4.68 16.59 -1.48
N PHE A 185 3.45 16.14 -1.70
CA PHE A 185 2.56 15.79 -0.61
C PHE A 185 3.02 14.44 -0.05
N LYS A 186 3.38 14.35 1.23
CA LYS A 186 3.86 13.09 1.80
C LYS A 186 3.39 12.84 3.23
N LEU A 187 3.25 11.57 3.56
CA LEU A 187 3.00 11.11 4.93
C LEU A 187 4.29 11.14 5.77
N GLU A 188 4.30 11.94 6.83
CA GLU A 188 5.39 12.02 7.83
C GLU A 188 5.05 11.21 9.09
N ALA A 189 4.61 9.96 8.89
CA ALA A 189 4.32 9.00 9.95
C ALA A 189 4.55 7.56 9.49
N ASN A 190 4.75 6.67 10.45
CA ASN A 190 4.90 5.24 10.21
C ASN A 190 3.59 4.65 9.64
N PRO A 191 3.65 3.92 8.52
CA PRO A 191 2.48 3.32 7.91
C PRO A 191 1.79 2.34 8.85
N SER A 192 0.47 2.47 8.96
CA SER A 192 -0.38 1.57 9.75
C SER A 192 -1.85 1.74 9.34
N PRO A 193 -2.73 0.79 9.71
CA PRO A 193 -4.18 0.95 9.46
C PRO A 193 -4.82 2.13 10.21
N SER A 194 -4.15 2.71 11.22
CA SER A 194 -4.66 3.87 11.94
C SER A 194 -4.38 5.21 11.25
N ILE A 195 -3.66 5.20 10.12
CA ILE A 195 -3.51 6.40 9.31
C ILE A 195 -4.88 6.84 8.80
N THR A 196 -5.14 8.14 8.92
CA THR A 196 -6.36 8.84 8.51
C THR A 196 -5.99 10.06 7.68
N LEU A 197 -7.00 10.72 7.11
CA LEU A 197 -6.83 12.02 6.44
C LEU A 197 -6.28 13.12 7.37
N THR A 198 -6.41 12.99 8.69
CA THR A 198 -5.84 13.96 9.65
C THR A 198 -4.47 13.54 10.18
N SER A 199 -3.87 12.49 9.62
CA SER A 199 -2.48 12.10 9.92
C SER A 199 -1.51 13.16 9.40
N PRO A 200 -0.24 13.16 9.85
CA PRO A 200 0.70 14.23 9.53
C PRO A 200 1.18 14.14 8.07
N TYR A 201 0.32 14.55 7.16
CA TYR A 201 0.69 14.83 5.78
C TYR A 201 1.24 16.25 5.68
N ASN A 202 2.32 16.40 4.92
CA ASN A 202 3.05 17.65 4.82
C ASN A 202 3.52 17.89 3.37
N ASP A 203 3.78 19.15 3.05
CA ASP A 203 4.54 19.54 1.87
C ASP A 203 6.04 19.34 2.13
N GLY A 204 6.73 18.69 1.20
CA GLY A 204 8.18 18.55 1.29
C GLY A 204 8.87 18.80 -0.04
N SER A 205 10.10 19.31 0.05
CA SER A 205 10.95 19.61 -1.10
C SER A 205 11.76 18.40 -1.62
N THR A 206 11.55 17.22 -1.04
CA THR A 206 12.30 16.00 -1.36
C THR A 206 11.38 14.79 -1.36
N SER A 207 11.52 13.99 -2.41
CA SER A 207 10.89 12.68 -2.55
C SER A 207 11.88 11.56 -2.23
N THR A 208 11.34 10.42 -1.79
CA THR A 208 12.10 9.17 -1.61
C THR A 208 11.88 8.13 -2.70
N PHE A 209 10.95 8.36 -3.65
CA PHE A 209 10.61 7.51 -4.80
C PHE A 209 10.97 6.02 -4.63
N GLY A 210 10.00 5.25 -4.17
CA GLY A 210 10.10 3.81 -3.96
C GLY A 210 10.83 3.41 -2.68
N ALA A 211 11.03 4.36 -1.77
CA ALA A 211 11.63 4.12 -0.46
C ALA A 211 10.82 4.80 0.65
N PRO A 212 10.94 4.33 1.91
CA PRO A 212 10.29 4.94 3.07
C PRO A 212 10.50 6.47 3.14
N ASN A 213 9.42 7.23 3.34
CA ASN A 213 9.49 8.69 3.37
C ASN A 213 10.47 9.18 4.43
N GLN A 214 11.20 10.23 4.08
CA GLN A 214 12.09 10.95 4.97
C GLN A 214 11.61 12.39 5.18
N TRP A 215 11.77 12.86 6.42
CA TRP A 215 11.43 14.23 6.80
C TRP A 215 12.40 14.80 7.83
N SER A 216 12.24 16.09 8.13
CA SER A 216 13.16 16.85 8.98
C SER A 216 14.62 16.73 8.50
N SER A 217 14.84 16.95 7.20
CA SER A 217 16.17 16.83 6.56
C SER A 217 16.81 15.45 6.72
N GLY A 218 16.00 14.38 6.69
CA GLY A 218 16.46 13.00 6.82
C GLY A 218 16.69 12.54 8.27
N ALA A 219 16.39 13.37 9.27
CA ALA A 219 16.48 12.97 10.67
C ALA A 219 15.45 11.89 11.04
N ASN A 220 14.34 11.84 10.31
CA ASN A 220 13.31 10.83 10.48
C ASN A 220 13.10 10.06 9.17
N THR A 221 12.83 8.77 9.28
CA THR A 221 12.46 7.87 8.18
C THR A 221 11.27 7.04 8.63
N GLN A 222 10.31 6.78 7.75
CA GLN A 222 9.18 5.91 8.06
C GLN A 222 9.68 4.53 8.52
N ASP A 223 9.15 4.06 9.64
CA ASP A 223 9.47 2.74 10.19
C ASP A 223 8.41 1.72 9.78
N PHE A 224 8.87 0.65 9.13
CA PHE A 224 8.07 -0.48 8.67
C PHE A 224 8.30 -1.75 9.53
N SER A 225 8.99 -1.63 10.68
CA SER A 225 9.33 -2.75 11.54
C SER A 225 8.15 -3.64 11.97
N ALA A 226 6.94 -3.09 12.02
CA ALA A 226 5.69 -3.84 12.28
C ALA A 226 5.38 -4.92 11.23
N TYR A 227 5.98 -4.81 10.05
CA TYR A 227 5.77 -5.69 8.90
C TYR A 227 6.93 -6.65 8.63
N ILE A 228 7.92 -6.71 9.53
CA ILE A 228 9.03 -7.66 9.39
C ILE A 228 8.49 -9.09 9.42
N VAL A 229 8.71 -9.83 8.32
CA VAL A 229 8.38 -11.26 8.21
C VAL A 229 9.67 -12.05 8.38
N PRO A 230 9.89 -12.70 9.54
CA PRO A 230 11.07 -13.52 9.75
C PRO A 230 11.08 -14.68 8.75
N GLU A 231 12.25 -14.99 8.21
CA GLU A 231 12.45 -16.26 7.51
C GLU A 231 12.04 -17.41 8.43
N PRO A 232 11.33 -18.44 7.93
CA PRO A 232 10.97 -19.58 8.76
C PRO A 232 12.25 -20.20 9.33
N SER A 233 12.40 -20.15 10.65
CA SER A 233 13.59 -20.70 11.30
C SER A 233 13.79 -22.16 10.89
N SER A 234 15.01 -22.50 10.46
CA SER A 234 15.40 -23.86 10.06
C SER A 234 15.22 -24.90 11.18
N ALA A 235 15.07 -24.45 12.44
CA ALA A 235 14.68 -25.28 13.58
C ALA A 235 13.28 -25.91 13.43
N LEU A 236 12.34 -25.24 12.76
CA LEU A 236 10.99 -25.77 12.52
C LEU A 236 10.98 -26.85 11.42
N LEU A 237 11.83 -26.72 10.39
CA LEU A 237 12.01 -27.76 9.36
C LEU A 237 12.68 -29.03 9.93
N GLY A 238 13.62 -28.87 10.88
CA GLY A 238 14.28 -29.99 11.55
C GLY A 238 13.32 -30.88 12.36
N CYS A 239 12.33 -30.28 13.04
CA CYS A 239 11.35 -31.02 13.83
C CYS A 239 10.42 -31.89 12.98
N VAL A 240 10.04 -31.46 11.78
CA VAL A 240 9.22 -32.25 10.86
C VAL A 240 10.02 -33.41 10.26
N ALA A 241 11.29 -33.20 9.93
CA ALA A 241 12.18 -34.25 9.43
C ALA A 241 12.44 -35.35 10.49
N LEU A 242 12.64 -34.97 11.75
CA LEU A 242 12.86 -35.92 12.86
C LEU A 242 11.61 -36.72 13.23
N LEU A 243 10.40 -36.11 13.17
CA LEU A 243 9.14 -36.83 13.37
C LEU A 243 8.80 -37.80 12.22
N GLY A 244 9.19 -37.47 10.99
CA GLY A 244 9.07 -38.38 9.83
C GLY A 244 9.99 -39.60 9.91
N LEU A 245 11.21 -39.44 10.42
CA LEU A 245 12.17 -40.53 10.63
C LEU A 245 11.78 -41.45 11.80
N ALA A 246 11.17 -40.92 12.86
CA ALA A 246 10.71 -41.71 14.00
C ALA A 246 9.51 -42.63 13.66
N ARG A 247 8.71 -42.30 12.63
CA ARG A 247 7.55 -43.11 12.19
C ARG A 247 7.90 -44.25 11.24
N ARG A 248 9.09 -44.26 10.63
CA ARG A 248 9.54 -45.32 9.70
C ARG A 248 10.15 -46.55 10.39
N ARG A 249 10.26 -46.54 11.73
CA ARG A 249 10.72 -47.68 12.53
C ARG A 249 9.60 -48.19 13.45
N ARG A 250 8.50 -48.65 12.88
CA ARG A 250 7.58 -49.62 13.49
C ARG A 250 7.00 -50.50 12.40
#